data_AF-A0A1Y3YSQ3-F1
#
_entry.id   AF-A0A1Y3YSQ3-F1
#
_cell.length_a   1.000
_cell.length_b   1.000
_cell.length_c   1.000
_cell.angle_alpha   90.00
_cell.angle_beta   90.00
_cell.angle_gamma   90.00
#
_symmetry.space_group_name_H-M   'P 1'
#
loop_
_entity.id
_entity.type
_entity.pdbx_description
1 polymer ?
#
loop_
_entity_poly.entity_id
_entity_poly.type
_entity_poly.pdbx_seq_one_letter_code
_entity_poly.pdbx_strand_id
1 'polypeptide(L)'
;MRKWNYKRFALLLVVALAMTSLMAGTALAAGSGDVAGAVESTWTTASTQIKTVVNNVVFPAIDLILAVFFFVKVGTAYFDYRKTGQFEWTPPAILFACLVFTLTAPLYIWGIVGI
;
A
#
# COMPACT_ATOMS: atom_id res chain seq x y z
N MET A 1 46.76 51.70 12.04
CA MET A 1 45.30 51.83 11.83
C MET A 1 44.99 51.77 10.34
N ARG A 2 44.55 50.62 9.82
CA ARG A 2 44.28 50.43 8.38
C ARG A 2 43.02 51.23 8.01
N LYS A 3 43.17 52.34 7.27
CA LYS A 3 42.01 53.15 6.80
C LYS A 3 41.23 52.30 5.80
N TRP A 4 40.12 51.73 6.26
CA TRP A 4 39.22 50.96 5.40
C TRP A 4 38.61 51.89 4.37
N ASN A 5 38.87 51.62 3.09
CA ASN A 5 38.37 52.43 2.00
C ASN A 5 36.88 52.10 1.83
N TYR A 6 36.00 52.94 2.37
CA TYR A 6 34.55 52.73 2.50
C TYR A 6 33.88 52.34 1.17
N LYS A 7 34.40 52.86 0.04
CA LYS A 7 33.95 52.49 -1.31
C LYS A 7 34.22 51.03 -1.65
N ARG A 8 35.39 50.50 -1.26
CA ARG A 8 35.75 49.09 -1.46
C ARG A 8 34.97 48.18 -0.52
N PHE A 9 34.71 48.63 0.71
CA PHE A 9 33.87 47.89 1.66
C PHE A 9 32.42 47.81 1.20
N ALA A 10 31.84 48.92 0.74
CA ALA A 10 30.50 48.95 0.16
C ALA A 10 30.39 48.04 -1.07
N LEU A 11 31.39 48.07 -1.96
CA LEU A 11 31.43 47.18 -3.13
C LEU A 11 31.48 45.70 -2.70
N LEU A 12 32.32 45.34 -1.72
CA LEU A 12 32.41 43.97 -1.21
C LEU A 12 31.10 43.51 -0.57
N LEU A 13 30.38 44.41 0.13
CA LEU A 13 29.10 44.12 0.75
C LEU A 13 28.01 43.89 -0.31
N VAL A 14 27.97 44.70 -1.36
CA VAL A 14 27.06 44.53 -2.50
C VAL A 14 27.34 43.22 -3.24
N VAL A 15 28.62 42.89 -3.48
CA VAL A 15 29.01 41.63 -4.12
C VAL A 15 28.65 40.43 -3.23
N ALA A 16 28.86 40.52 -1.91
CA ALA A 16 28.45 39.48 -0.98
C ALA A 16 26.92 39.30 -0.98
N LEU A 17 26.15 40.38 -0.95
CA LEU A 17 24.69 40.34 -1.03
C LEU A 17 24.21 39.73 -2.35
N ALA A 18 24.81 40.11 -3.48
CA ALA A 18 24.49 39.54 -4.79
C ALA A 18 24.83 38.05 -4.88
N MET A 19 25.95 37.61 -4.31
CA MET A 19 26.31 36.20 -4.23
C MET A 19 25.33 35.44 -3.32
N THR A 20 24.94 36.02 -2.18
CA THR A 20 23.95 35.39 -1.29
C THR A 20 22.56 35.34 -1.92
N SER A 21 22.16 36.32 -2.73
CA SER A 21 20.84 36.28 -3.40
C SER A 21 20.80 35.27 -4.54
N LEU A 22 21.91 35.10 -5.28
CA LEU A 22 22.05 34.06 -6.29
C LEU A 22 22.06 32.65 -5.68
N MET A 23 22.64 32.48 -4.49
CA MET A 23 22.65 31.20 -3.77
C MET A 23 21.41 30.98 -2.87
N ALA A 24 20.66 32.02 -2.52
CA ALA A 24 19.41 31.90 -1.77
C ALA A 24 18.32 31.17 -2.59
N GLY A 25 18.39 31.23 -3.93
CA GLY A 25 17.51 30.49 -4.82
C GLY A 25 17.56 28.98 -4.58
N THR A 26 18.72 28.39 -4.25
CA THR A 26 18.82 26.94 -3.97
C THR A 26 18.39 26.56 -2.56
N ALA A 27 18.49 27.48 -1.59
CA ALA A 27 17.96 27.30 -0.24
C ALA A 27 16.43 27.46 -0.18
N LEU A 28 15.85 28.31 -1.03
CA LEU A 28 14.40 28.49 -1.15
C LEU A 28 13.75 27.49 -2.13
N ALA A 29 14.47 27.07 -3.17
CA ALA A 29 14.04 26.01 -4.10
C ALA A 29 14.32 24.59 -3.58
N ALA A 30 14.90 24.46 -2.38
CA ALA A 30 14.77 23.25 -1.57
C ALA A 30 13.32 23.10 -1.05
N GLY A 31 12.34 23.20 -1.94
CA GLY A 31 10.92 22.90 -1.71
C GLY A 31 10.66 21.40 -1.49
N SER A 32 11.64 20.66 -0.99
CA SER A 32 11.60 19.22 -0.75
C SER A 32 12.27 18.82 0.57
N GLY A 33 12.33 19.72 1.54
CA GLY A 33 12.62 19.36 2.93
C GLY A 33 11.50 18.51 3.57
N ASP A 34 10.39 18.32 2.86
CA ASP A 34 9.28 17.46 3.26
C ASP A 34 9.52 16.01 2.82
N VAL A 35 10.46 15.36 3.51
CA VAL A 35 10.66 13.91 3.39
C VAL A 35 9.36 13.17 3.72
N ALA A 36 8.52 13.73 4.60
CA ALA A 36 7.25 13.10 4.99
C ALA A 36 6.26 13.03 3.82
N GLY A 37 6.04 14.13 3.08
CA GLY A 37 5.15 14.16 1.92
C GLY A 37 5.65 13.28 0.75
N ALA A 38 6.97 13.20 0.54
CA ALA A 38 7.55 12.28 -0.45
C ALA A 38 7.31 10.80 -0.07
N VAL A 39 7.52 10.45 1.21
CA VAL A 39 7.26 9.09 1.74
C VAL A 39 5.77 8.76 1.70
N GLU A 40 4.90 9.70 2.04
CA GLU A 40 3.44 9.53 2.02
C GLU A 40 2.92 9.30 0.59
N SER A 41 3.44 10.03 -0.39
CA SER A 41 3.14 9.83 -1.82
C SER A 41 3.58 8.44 -2.32
N THR A 42 4.79 8.00 -1.96
CA THR A 42 5.27 6.64 -2.28
C THR A 42 4.42 5.57 -1.60
N TRP A 43 4.07 5.74 -0.32
CA TRP A 43 3.22 4.81 0.42
C TRP A 43 1.81 4.72 -0.19
N THR A 44 1.20 5.84 -0.56
CA THR A 44 -0.13 5.88 -1.20
C THR A 44 -0.12 5.14 -2.54
N THR A 45 0.94 5.31 -3.32
CA THR A 45 1.10 4.60 -4.60
C THR A 45 1.31 3.10 -4.39
N ALA A 46 2.21 2.72 -3.48
CA ALA A 46 2.53 1.32 -3.19
C ALA A 46 1.34 0.57 -2.59
N SER A 47 0.63 1.18 -1.64
CA SER A 47 -0.56 0.58 -1.01
C SER A 47 -1.70 0.37 -2.02
N THR A 48 -1.90 1.30 -2.96
CA THR A 48 -2.86 1.13 -4.06
C THR A 48 -2.50 -0.07 -4.94
N GLN A 49 -1.22 -0.26 -5.26
CA GLN A 49 -0.76 -1.40 -6.05
C GLN A 49 -0.96 -2.72 -5.28
N ILE A 50 -0.63 -2.76 -3.98
CA ILE A 50 -0.86 -3.93 -3.13
C ILE A 50 -2.35 -4.28 -3.11
N LYS A 51 -3.22 -3.29 -2.90
CA LYS A 51 -4.68 -3.47 -2.93
C LYS A 51 -5.16 -4.04 -4.25
N THR A 52 -4.63 -3.54 -5.36
CA THR A 52 -4.96 -4.02 -6.70
C THR A 52 -4.53 -5.47 -6.91
N VAL A 53 -3.30 -5.83 -6.56
CA VAL A 53 -2.78 -7.20 -6.72
C VAL A 53 -3.53 -8.18 -5.81
N VAL A 54 -3.78 -7.78 -4.57
CA VAL A 54 -4.47 -8.63 -3.60
C VAL A 54 -5.92 -8.87 -4.03
N ASN A 55 -6.64 -7.83 -4.46
CA ASN A 55 -8.04 -7.96 -4.92
C ASN A 55 -8.19 -8.72 -6.24
N ASN A 56 -7.26 -8.54 -7.18
CA ASN A 56 -7.42 -9.11 -8.52
C ASN A 56 -6.72 -10.46 -8.70
N VAL A 57 -5.77 -10.81 -7.84
CA VAL A 57 -4.98 -12.04 -7.99
C VAL A 57 -5.05 -12.91 -6.74
N VAL A 58 -4.74 -12.36 -5.57
CA VAL A 58 -4.61 -13.17 -4.35
C VAL A 58 -5.96 -13.71 -3.88
N PHE A 59 -6.98 -12.84 -3.73
CA PHE A 59 -8.32 -13.28 -3.34
C PHE A 59 -8.92 -14.23 -4.37
N PRO A 60 -8.94 -13.93 -5.69
CA PRO A 60 -9.46 -14.85 -6.69
C PRO A 60 -8.74 -16.20 -6.75
N ALA A 61 -7.42 -16.24 -6.53
CA ALA A 61 -6.67 -17.49 -6.48
C ALA A 61 -7.09 -18.37 -5.29
N ILE A 62 -7.27 -17.76 -4.11
CA ILE A 62 -7.74 -18.47 -2.91
C ILE A 62 -9.18 -18.94 -3.10
N ASP A 63 -10.05 -18.09 -3.67
CA ASP A 63 -11.45 -18.41 -3.93
C ASP A 63 -11.58 -19.62 -4.85
N LEU A 64 -10.76 -19.71 -5.90
CA LEU A 64 -10.74 -20.85 -6.82
C LEU A 64 -10.35 -22.14 -6.07
N ILE A 65 -9.27 -22.12 -5.29
CA ILE A 65 -8.81 -23.30 -4.56
C ILE A 65 -9.87 -23.77 -3.57
N LEU A 66 -10.46 -22.85 -2.81
CA LEU A 66 -11.53 -23.15 -1.86
C LEU A 66 -12.78 -23.67 -2.57
N ALA A 67 -13.15 -23.10 -3.72
CA ALA A 67 -14.30 -23.55 -4.50
C ALA A 67 -14.10 -24.99 -4.98
N VAL A 68 -12.93 -25.32 -5.53
CA VAL A 68 -12.60 -26.68 -5.96
C VAL A 68 -12.68 -27.65 -4.78
N PHE A 69 -12.08 -27.31 -3.64
CA PHE A 69 -12.14 -28.16 -2.44
C PHE A 69 -13.56 -28.32 -1.90
N PHE A 70 -14.36 -27.27 -1.91
CA PHE A 70 -15.76 -27.31 -1.50
C PHE A 70 -16.55 -28.28 -2.39
N PHE A 71 -16.49 -28.13 -3.72
CA PHE A 71 -17.22 -29.00 -4.64
C PHE A 71 -16.75 -30.45 -4.58
N VAL A 72 -15.44 -30.70 -4.46
CA VAL A 72 -14.92 -32.05 -4.26
C VAL A 72 -15.45 -32.65 -2.96
N LYS A 73 -15.44 -31.91 -1.85
CA LYS A 73 -15.91 -32.43 -0.56
C LYS A 73 -17.42 -32.66 -0.52
N VAL A 74 -18.22 -31.79 -1.14
CA VAL A 74 -19.66 -32.02 -1.31
C VAL A 74 -19.90 -33.29 -2.15
N GLY A 75 -19.15 -33.46 -3.24
CA GLY A 75 -19.23 -34.64 -4.10
C GLY A 75 -18.88 -35.93 -3.34
N THR A 76 -17.79 -35.93 -2.58
CA THR A 76 -17.41 -37.10 -1.76
C THR A 76 -18.42 -37.37 -0.66
N ALA A 77 -18.91 -36.33 0.03
CA ALA A 77 -19.92 -36.49 1.08
C ALA A 77 -21.23 -37.08 0.54
N TYR A 78 -21.63 -36.70 -0.68
CA TYR A 78 -22.78 -37.31 -1.35
C TYR A 78 -22.54 -38.80 -1.67
N PHE A 79 -21.36 -39.15 -2.19
CA PHE A 79 -21.03 -40.56 -2.46
C PHE A 79 -20.94 -41.41 -1.19
N ASP A 80 -20.39 -40.86 -0.11
CA ASP A 80 -20.30 -41.54 1.18
C ASP A 80 -21.69 -41.75 1.79
N TYR A 81 -22.56 -40.75 1.72
CA TYR A 81 -23.96 -40.89 2.12
C TYR A 81 -24.70 -42.00 1.36
N ARG A 82 -24.42 -42.16 0.06
CA ARG A 82 -25.00 -43.25 -0.74
C ARG A 82 -24.50 -44.64 -0.33
N LYS A 83 -23.34 -44.76 0.31
CA LYS A 83 -22.73 -46.03 0.74
C LYS A 83 -23.04 -46.38 2.19
N THR A 84 -22.92 -45.40 3.09
CA THR A 84 -22.95 -45.61 4.55
C THR A 84 -24.25 -45.13 5.19
N GLY A 85 -25.06 -44.33 4.48
CA GLY A 85 -26.26 -43.68 5.02
C GLY A 85 -25.96 -42.54 6.00
N GLN A 86 -24.70 -42.26 6.30
CA GLN A 86 -24.26 -41.18 7.19
C GLN A 86 -23.69 -40.03 6.34
N PHE A 87 -24.18 -38.82 6.56
CA PHE A 87 -23.69 -37.62 5.87
C PHE A 87 -22.88 -36.75 6.83
N GLU A 88 -21.58 -36.62 6.56
CA GLU A 88 -20.72 -35.70 7.31
C GLU A 88 -20.84 -34.28 6.74
N TRP A 89 -21.70 -33.48 7.36
CA TRP A 89 -21.98 -32.10 6.90
C TRP A 89 -20.91 -31.09 7.34
N THR A 90 -20.13 -31.42 8.37
CA THR A 90 -19.15 -30.51 8.97
C THR A 90 -18.06 -30.06 7.98
N PRO A 91 -17.38 -30.95 7.23
CA PRO A 91 -16.32 -30.52 6.33
C PRO A 91 -16.81 -29.62 5.17
N PRO A 92 -17.93 -29.93 4.47
CA PRO A 92 -18.52 -29.01 3.51
C PRO A 92 -18.92 -27.65 4.10
N ALA A 93 -19.49 -27.64 5.31
CA ALA A 93 -19.93 -26.40 5.95
C ALA A 93 -18.77 -25.44 6.25
N ILE A 94 -17.66 -25.96 6.76
CA ILE A 94 -16.48 -25.15 7.08
C ILE A 94 -15.89 -24.57 5.79
N LEU A 95 -15.73 -25.39 4.74
CA LEU A 95 -15.22 -24.91 3.45
C LEU A 95 -16.13 -23.85 2.82
N PHE A 96 -17.45 -24.01 2.96
CA PHE A 96 -18.42 -23.01 2.51
C PHE A 96 -18.28 -21.69 3.26
N ALA A 97 -18.20 -21.73 4.60
CA ALA A 97 -18.00 -20.54 5.41
C ALA A 97 -16.68 -19.82 5.06
N CYS A 98 -15.60 -20.58 4.85
CA CYS A 98 -14.32 -20.03 4.41
C CYS A 98 -14.43 -19.37 3.02
N LEU A 99 -15.10 -20.00 2.07
CA LEU A 99 -15.28 -19.44 0.72
C LEU A 99 -16.11 -18.15 0.73
N VAL A 100 -17.18 -18.10 1.53
CA VAL A 100 -17.99 -16.88 1.69
C VAL A 100 -17.17 -15.77 2.35
N PHE A 101 -16.35 -16.10 3.34
CA PHE A 101 -15.46 -15.14 3.98
C PHE A 101 -14.44 -14.56 3.00
N THR A 102 -13.78 -15.39 2.18
CA THR A 102 -12.76 -14.90 1.24
C THR A 102 -13.36 -14.08 0.11
N LEU A 103 -14.56 -14.43 -0.37
CA LEU A 103 -15.30 -13.64 -1.37
C LEU A 103 -15.72 -12.26 -0.85
N THR A 104 -16.01 -12.15 0.45
CA THR A 104 -16.48 -10.88 1.05
C THR A 104 -15.33 -10.05 1.62
N ALA A 105 -14.17 -10.65 1.90
CA ALA A 105 -13.00 -9.99 2.46
C ALA A 105 -12.52 -8.74 1.68
N PRO A 106 -12.48 -8.71 0.33
CA PRO A 106 -12.10 -7.51 -0.43
C PRO A 106 -12.94 -6.26 -0.11
N LEU A 107 -14.18 -6.43 0.38
CA LEU A 107 -15.11 -5.32 0.64
C LEU A 107 -14.79 -4.56 1.93
N TYR A 108 -14.19 -5.22 2.94
CA TYR A 108 -14.01 -4.63 4.27
C TYR A 108 -12.58 -4.67 4.80
N ILE A 109 -11.71 -5.57 4.30
CA ILE A 109 -10.35 -5.77 4.86
C ILE A 109 -9.51 -4.49 4.79
N TRP A 110 -9.64 -3.72 3.71
CA TRP A 110 -8.85 -2.51 3.49
C TRP A 110 -9.22 -1.39 4.47
N GLY A 111 -10.50 -1.26 4.83
CA GLY A 111 -10.94 -0.31 5.84
C GLY A 111 -10.45 -0.65 7.25
N ILE A 112 -10.28 -1.95 7.56
CA ILE A 112 -9.73 -2.39 8.84
C ILE A 112 -8.21 -2.16 8.92
N VAL A 113 -7.50 -2.37 7.80
CA VAL A 113 -6.03 -2.22 7.73
C VAL A 113 -5.60 -0.74 7.65
N GLY A 114 -6.52 0.17 7.30
CA GLY A 114 -6.22 1.59 7.19
C GLY A 114 -5.60 1.99 5.85
N ILE A 115 -6.04 1.33 4.76
CA ILE A 115 -5.69 1.63 3.36
C ILE A 115 -6.95 2.01 2.56
#